data_AF-A0AAV8AJD9-F1
#
_entry.id   AF-A0AAV8AJD9-F1
#
_cell.length_a   1.000
_cell.length_b   1.000
_cell.length_c   1.000
_cell.angle_alpha   90.00
_cell.angle_beta   90.00
_cell.angle_gamma   90.00
#
_symmetry.space_group_name_H-M   'P 1'
#
loop_
_entity.id
_entity.type
_entity.pdbx_description
1 polymer ?
#
loop_
_entity_poly.entity_id
_entity_poly.type
_entity_poly.pdbx_seq_one_letter_code
_entity_poly.pdbx_strand_id
1 'polypeptide(L)'
;MQDGATSHTSISTKEYLKKKCNVLKKWPPNSPDLNPIEHLWVFMDKKISDESPKTKNQLVKKCRQVWNNIEWEIIENLCNSMEKRLILTQRNPCETKTNQRNQRNQRNQRNPISYTINNTPKTKSSSQYKEDQWTELKNEVTKRRNKLDNEREEMIERRKQMEERSNKLDNERDEMIQERDEIKKKRTKMENEREEMIQGRKQMEQIRKQMEQVRDKKKEELKQMQRKLFIFDLDSKSLQKLFKNEQDKEKKNSIVQMIFLVGVK
;
A
#
# COMPACT_ATOMS: atom_id res chain seq x y z
N MET A 1 23.58 17.51 -8.44
CA MET A 1 23.07 18.89 -8.40
C MET A 1 21.72 18.85 -7.72
N GLN A 2 21.44 19.77 -6.79
CA GLN A 2 20.17 19.83 -6.05
C GLN A 2 19.82 21.28 -5.75
N ASP A 3 18.55 21.58 -5.52
CA ASP A 3 18.09 22.92 -5.15
C ASP A 3 18.36 23.24 -3.66
N GLY A 4 17.96 24.45 -3.26
CA GLY A 4 18.14 24.96 -1.90
C GLY A 4 17.03 24.62 -0.92
N ALA A 5 16.20 23.59 -1.18
CA ALA A 5 15.08 23.23 -0.29
C ALA A 5 15.57 22.92 1.14
N THR A 6 14.73 23.20 2.15
CA THR A 6 15.09 23.04 3.57
C THR A 6 15.44 21.59 3.93
N SER A 7 14.76 20.61 3.34
CA SER A 7 15.08 19.18 3.47
C SER A 7 16.47 18.81 2.93
N HIS A 8 16.93 19.50 1.89
CA HIS A 8 18.24 19.28 1.26
C HIS A 8 19.38 20.00 1.99
N THR A 9 19.05 20.99 2.81
CA THR A 9 20.02 21.80 3.56
C THR A 9 20.19 21.38 5.02
N SER A 10 19.43 20.39 5.48
CA SER A 10 19.56 19.80 6.82
C SER A 10 20.95 19.18 7.04
N ILE A 11 21.37 19.12 8.31
CA ILE A 11 22.69 18.58 8.69
C ILE A 11 22.79 17.11 8.30
N SER A 12 21.78 16.30 8.63
CA SER A 12 21.74 14.87 8.32
C SER A 12 21.82 14.59 6.81
N THR A 13 21.05 15.32 6.00
CA THR A 13 21.07 15.18 4.53
C THR A 13 22.43 15.57 3.96
N LYS A 14 23.03 16.68 4.42
CA LYS A 14 24.37 17.12 3.98
C LYS A 14 25.46 16.10 4.32
N GLU A 15 25.44 15.55 5.53
CA GLU A 15 26.41 14.53 5.95
C GLU A 15 26.27 13.23 5.15
N TYR A 16 25.03 12.80 4.89
CA TYR A 16 24.77 11.63 4.07
C TYR A 16 25.26 11.83 2.64
N LEU A 17 24.92 12.95 2.01
CA LEU A 17 25.32 13.24 0.63
C LEU A 17 26.83 13.39 0.50
N LYS A 18 27.52 14.01 1.46
CA LYS A 18 28.99 14.13 1.47
C LYS A 18 29.69 12.77 1.38
N LYS A 19 29.08 11.70 1.90
CA LYS A 19 29.62 10.33 1.84
C LYS A 19 29.30 9.60 0.52
N LYS A 20 28.30 10.07 -0.23
CA LYS A 20 27.76 9.33 -1.40
C LYS A 20 28.05 10.00 -2.73
N CYS A 21 28.11 11.32 -2.79
CA CYS A 21 28.31 12.03 -4.05
C CYS A 21 28.85 13.46 -3.85
N ASN A 22 29.37 14.03 -4.93
CA ASN A 22 29.78 15.41 -4.96
C ASN A 22 28.56 16.32 -5.18
N VAL A 23 28.24 17.12 -4.17
CA VAL A 23 27.15 18.10 -4.23
C VAL A 23 27.71 19.48 -4.58
N LEU A 24 27.06 20.13 -5.55
CA LEU A 24 27.36 21.52 -5.90
C LEU A 24 26.99 22.45 -4.74
N LYS A 25 27.98 23.13 -4.15
CA LYS A 25 27.83 23.88 -2.90
C LYS A 25 27.08 25.21 -3.02
N LYS A 26 27.11 25.85 -4.20
CA LYS A 26 26.57 27.20 -4.43
C LYS A 26 25.53 27.18 -5.55
N TRP A 27 24.36 26.59 -5.29
CA TRP A 27 23.23 26.68 -6.21
C TRP A 27 22.52 28.03 -6.05
N PRO A 28 22.28 28.79 -7.13
CA PRO A 28 21.56 30.05 -7.03
C PRO A 28 20.10 29.82 -6.59
N PRO A 29 19.56 30.63 -5.67
CA PRO A 29 18.15 30.52 -5.28
C PRO A 29 17.23 30.84 -6.45
N ASN A 30 16.00 30.31 -6.43
CA ASN A 30 14.96 30.56 -7.44
C ASN A 30 15.40 30.34 -8.89
N SER A 31 16.25 29.35 -9.14
CA SER A 31 16.81 29.06 -10.46
C SER A 31 16.34 27.69 -11.00
N PRO A 32 15.02 27.48 -11.22
CA PRO A 32 14.52 26.24 -11.80
C PRO A 32 15.01 26.04 -13.23
N ASP A 33 15.25 27.14 -13.96
CA ASP A 33 15.74 27.12 -15.34
C ASP A 33 17.09 26.42 -15.47
N LEU A 34 17.91 26.47 -14.42
CA LEU A 34 19.21 25.81 -14.38
C LEU A 34 19.12 24.33 -14.00
N ASN A 35 17.98 23.83 -13.54
CA ASN A 35 17.84 22.45 -13.08
C ASN A 35 17.30 21.52 -14.19
N PRO A 36 18.13 20.69 -14.85
CA PRO A 36 17.69 19.78 -15.91
C PRO A 36 16.52 18.87 -15.57
N ILE A 37 16.32 18.50 -14.29
CA ILE A 37 15.17 17.66 -13.92
C ILE A 37 13.84 18.41 -14.04
N GLU A 38 13.81 19.74 -13.87
CA GLU A 38 12.60 20.55 -14.05
C GLU A 38 12.17 20.54 -15.52
N HIS A 39 13.13 20.62 -16.44
CA HIS A 39 12.87 20.50 -17.88
C HIS A 39 12.36 19.10 -18.24
N LEU A 40 12.91 18.07 -17.59
CA LEU A 40 12.42 16.70 -17.76
C LEU A 40 10.98 16.55 -17.26
N TRP A 41 10.64 17.18 -16.14
CA TRP A 41 9.26 17.19 -15.63
C TRP A 41 8.30 17.85 -16.61
N VAL A 42 8.65 19.00 -17.20
CA VAL A 42 7.83 19.65 -18.23
C VAL A 42 7.63 18.75 -19.45
N PHE A 43 8.67 18.02 -19.88
CA PHE A 43 8.56 17.05 -20.96
C PHE A 43 7.59 15.91 -20.61
N MET A 44 7.72 15.35 -19.41
CA MET A 44 6.84 14.28 -18.94
C MET A 44 5.40 14.75 -18.78
N ASP A 45 5.19 15.94 -18.21
CA ASP A 45 3.87 16.51 -17.98
C ASP A 45 3.11 16.70 -19.31
N LYS A 46 3.78 17.20 -20.36
CA LYS A 46 3.20 17.25 -21.71
C LYS A 46 2.75 15.88 -22.20
N LYS A 47 3.62 14.88 -22.12
CA LYS A 47 3.31 13.49 -22.55
C LYS A 47 2.19 12.84 -21.75
N ILE A 48 2.04 13.18 -20.47
CA ILE A 48 0.99 12.67 -19.61
C ILE A 48 -0.34 13.41 -19.89
N SER A 49 -0.27 14.73 -20.09
CA SER A 49 -1.43 15.58 -20.36
C SER A 49 -2.12 15.22 -21.67
N ASP A 50 -1.35 14.84 -22.71
CA ASP A 50 -1.88 14.39 -24.00
C ASP A 50 -2.87 13.22 -23.86
N GLU A 51 -2.73 12.40 -22.82
CA GLU A 51 -3.56 11.22 -22.58
C GLU A 51 -4.62 11.40 -21.48
N SER A 52 -4.63 12.55 -20.79
CA SER A 52 -5.66 12.97 -19.84
C SER A 52 -6.11 11.87 -18.84
N PRO A 53 -5.21 11.34 -17.99
CA PRO A 53 -5.56 10.30 -17.02
C PRO A 53 -6.59 10.81 -16.00
N LYS A 54 -7.65 10.02 -15.77
CA LYS A 54 -8.79 10.43 -14.92
C LYS A 54 -8.72 9.91 -13.49
N THR A 55 -7.82 8.97 -13.20
CA THR A 55 -7.66 8.38 -11.87
C THR A 55 -6.20 8.39 -11.42
N LYS A 56 -5.97 8.39 -10.10
CA LYS A 56 -4.62 8.34 -9.52
C LYS A 56 -3.83 7.13 -10.00
N ASN A 57 -4.46 5.96 -10.11
CA ASN A 57 -3.79 4.74 -10.58
C ASN A 57 -3.38 4.82 -12.05
N GLN A 58 -4.22 5.42 -12.90
CA GLN A 58 -3.88 5.67 -14.30
C GLN A 58 -2.72 6.65 -14.42
N LEU A 59 -2.74 7.74 -13.64
CA LEU A 59 -1.65 8.71 -13.60
C LEU A 59 -0.33 8.05 -13.18
N VAL A 60 -0.30 7.29 -12.08
CA VAL A 60 0.91 6.60 -11.61
C VAL A 60 1.43 5.60 -12.64
N LYS A 61 0.54 4.81 -13.25
CA LYS A 61 0.92 3.86 -14.31
C LYS A 61 1.53 4.60 -15.49
N LYS A 62 0.94 5.73 -15.89
CA LYS A 62 1.41 6.52 -17.02
C LYS A 62 2.73 7.21 -16.74
N CYS A 63 2.92 7.80 -15.56
CA CYS A 63 4.20 8.38 -15.15
C CYS A 63 5.33 7.36 -15.27
N ARG A 64 5.11 6.12 -14.81
CA ARG A 64 6.10 5.04 -14.95
C ARG A 64 6.37 4.66 -16.41
N GLN A 65 5.33 4.57 -17.24
CA GLN A 65 5.48 4.28 -18.66
C GLN A 65 6.28 5.37 -19.39
N VAL A 66 5.92 6.65 -19.18
CA VAL A 66 6.66 7.77 -19.77
C VAL A 66 8.10 7.76 -19.29
N TRP A 67 8.33 7.61 -17.98
CA TRP A 67 9.67 7.56 -17.40
C TRP A 67 10.55 6.46 -18.03
N ASN A 68 10.02 5.23 -18.14
CA ASN A 68 10.76 4.10 -18.69
C ASN A 68 11.01 4.21 -20.20
N ASN A 69 10.23 5.04 -20.90
CA ASN A 69 10.35 5.27 -22.33
C ASN A 69 11.11 6.56 -22.66
N ILE A 70 11.72 7.23 -21.67
CA ILE A 70 12.59 8.38 -21.95
C ILE A 70 13.84 7.86 -22.66
N GLU A 71 14.03 8.29 -23.90
CA GLU A 71 15.23 7.99 -24.67
C GLU A 71 16.45 8.68 -24.03
N TRP A 72 17.58 7.98 -24.04
CA TRP A 72 18.83 8.48 -23.47
C TRP A 72 19.27 9.81 -24.09
N GLU A 73 19.04 9.96 -25.40
CA GLU A 73 19.36 11.19 -26.14
C GLU A 73 18.66 12.44 -25.57
N ILE A 74 17.44 12.30 -25.03
CA ILE A 74 16.72 13.41 -24.39
C ILE A 74 17.47 13.86 -23.13
N ILE A 75 17.93 12.90 -22.31
CA ILE A 75 18.67 13.17 -21.08
C ILE A 75 20.02 13.82 -21.41
N GLU A 76 20.72 13.29 -22.41
CA GLU A 76 22.00 13.82 -22.87
C GLU A 76 21.87 15.26 -23.40
N ASN A 77 20.86 15.53 -24.22
CA ASN A 77 20.57 16.88 -24.70
C ASN A 77 20.21 17.85 -23.58
N LEU A 78 19.48 17.40 -22.54
CA LEU A 78 19.18 18.20 -21.36
C LEU A 78 20.44 18.52 -20.55
N CYS A 79 21.40 17.59 -20.45
CA CYS A 79 22.69 17.83 -19.82
C CYS A 79 23.55 18.79 -20.66
N ASN A 80 23.67 18.55 -21.97
CA ASN A 80 24.50 19.35 -22.88
C ASN A 80 23.99 20.79 -23.04
N SER A 81 22.69 21.02 -22.89
CA SER A 81 22.10 22.37 -22.89
C SER A 81 22.44 23.22 -21.65
N MET A 82 23.03 22.64 -20.60
CA MET A 82 23.39 23.36 -19.39
C MET A 82 24.35 24.53 -19.63
N GLU A 83 25.37 24.32 -20.45
CA GLU A 83 26.36 25.36 -20.74
C GLU A 83 25.68 26.58 -21.40
N LYS A 84 24.81 26.34 -22.37
CA LYS A 84 24.02 27.39 -23.03
C LYS A 84 23.12 28.12 -22.03
N ARG A 85 22.45 27.41 -21.12
CA ARG A 85 21.58 28.01 -20.08
C ARG A 85 22.38 28.87 -19.08
N LEU A 86 23.58 28.44 -18.71
CA LEU A 86 24.47 29.22 -17.85
C LEU A 86 24.92 30.51 -18.54
N ILE A 87 25.27 30.44 -19.83
CA ILE A 87 25.64 31.64 -20.61
C ILE A 87 24.45 32.60 -20.75
N LEU A 88 23.24 32.08 -20.99
CA LEU A 88 22.02 32.90 -21.10
C LEU A 88 21.67 33.60 -19.77
N THR A 89 21.78 32.88 -18.64
CA THR A 89 21.52 33.46 -17.31
C THR A 89 22.57 34.49 -16.90
N GLN A 90 23.83 34.34 -17.33
CA GLN A 90 24.88 35.35 -17.13
C GLN A 90 24.65 36.61 -17.98
N ARG A 91 24.12 36.46 -19.20
CA ARG A 91 23.84 37.58 -20.11
C ARG A 91 22.60 38.38 -19.74
N ASN A 92 21.63 37.75 -19.06
CA ASN A 92 20.40 38.38 -18.58
C ASN A 92 20.27 38.25 -17.04
N PRO A 93 21.04 39.00 -16.23
CA PRO A 93 21.06 38.83 -14.77
C PRO A 93 19.73 39.13 -14.06
N CYS A 94 18.76 39.75 -14.73
CA CYS A 94 17.51 40.23 -14.12
C CYS A 94 16.28 40.09 -15.05
N GLU A 95 15.85 38.86 -15.34
CA GLU A 95 14.46 38.56 -15.74
C GLU A 95 13.81 37.48 -14.87
N THR A 96 14.28 37.30 -13.63
CA THR A 96 13.46 36.67 -12.60
C THR A 96 12.25 37.57 -12.33
N LYS A 97 11.06 36.95 -12.20
CA LYS A 97 9.68 37.50 -12.14
C LYS A 97 9.39 38.67 -11.16
N THR A 98 10.41 39.30 -10.58
CA THR A 98 10.33 40.45 -9.67
C THR A 98 10.10 41.79 -10.38
N ASN A 99 10.33 41.90 -11.69
CA ASN A 99 10.25 43.19 -12.42
C ASN A 99 8.87 43.61 -12.94
N GLN A 100 7.83 42.78 -12.83
CA GLN A 100 6.46 43.24 -13.11
C GLN A 100 5.86 44.09 -11.97
N ARG A 101 6.43 44.00 -10.75
CA ARG A 101 5.92 44.73 -9.57
C ARG A 101 6.56 46.10 -9.39
N ASN A 102 7.83 46.28 -9.81
CA ASN A 102 8.59 47.51 -9.60
C ASN A 102 8.43 48.58 -10.70
N GLN A 103 7.92 48.25 -11.88
CA GLN A 103 7.52 49.27 -12.88
C GLN A 103 6.30 50.10 -12.44
N ARG A 104 5.54 49.64 -11.42
CA ARG A 104 4.41 50.39 -10.84
C ARG A 104 4.84 51.47 -9.84
N ASN A 105 6.00 51.34 -9.20
CA ASN A 105 6.41 52.22 -8.08
C ASN A 105 7.42 53.32 -8.45
N GLN A 106 7.88 53.41 -9.70
CA GLN A 106 8.80 54.49 -10.13
C GLN A 106 8.13 55.66 -10.86
N ARG A 107 6.79 55.71 -10.95
CA ARG A 107 6.09 56.87 -11.56
C ARG A 107 5.64 57.96 -10.57
N ASN A 108 5.85 57.80 -9.27
CA ASN A 108 5.41 58.75 -8.24
C ASN A 108 6.56 59.51 -7.57
N GLN A 109 7.49 60.07 -8.34
CA GLN A 109 8.37 61.14 -7.85
C GLN A 109 8.77 62.08 -8.99
N ARG A 110 7.99 63.14 -9.24
CA ARG A 110 8.50 64.44 -9.72
C ARG A 110 7.64 65.59 -9.16
N ASN A 111 8.37 66.62 -8.72
CA ASN A 111 7.98 67.80 -7.93
C ASN A 111 6.91 68.71 -8.57
N PRO A 112 6.18 69.51 -7.78
CA PRO A 112 5.17 70.43 -8.28
C PRO A 112 5.87 71.66 -8.89
N ILE A 113 5.61 71.95 -10.16
CA ILE A 113 5.96 73.23 -10.77
C ILE A 113 4.74 74.14 -10.61
N SER A 114 4.91 75.21 -9.84
CA SER A 114 3.95 76.29 -9.71
C SER A 114 3.89 77.10 -11.01
N TYR A 115 2.69 77.31 -11.56
CA TYR A 115 2.42 78.45 -12.43
C TYR A 115 1.13 79.14 -12.02
N THR A 116 1.25 80.46 -11.97
CA THR A 116 0.29 81.47 -11.51
C THR A 116 -0.99 81.46 -12.34
N ILE A 117 -2.14 81.58 -11.66
CA ILE A 117 -3.48 81.68 -12.25
C ILE A 117 -3.65 83.09 -12.85
N ASN A 118 -3.89 83.15 -14.16
CA ASN A 118 -4.51 84.32 -14.80
C ASN A 118 -5.81 83.89 -15.47
N ASN A 119 -6.92 84.38 -14.92
CA ASN A 119 -8.28 84.12 -15.35
C ASN A 119 -8.55 84.73 -16.74
N THR A 120 -8.95 83.90 -17.70
CA THR A 120 -9.82 84.30 -18.81
C THR A 120 -10.76 83.14 -19.16
N PRO A 121 -12.05 83.39 -19.45
CA PRO A 121 -13.01 82.34 -19.76
C PRO A 121 -12.68 81.78 -21.15
N LYS A 122 -12.17 80.55 -21.21
CA LYS A 122 -11.84 79.89 -22.48
C LYS A 122 -12.41 78.48 -22.51
N THR A 123 -13.05 78.21 -23.64
CA THR A 123 -13.46 76.91 -24.16
C THR A 123 -12.39 75.84 -23.88
N LYS A 124 -12.84 74.62 -23.54
CA LYS A 124 -11.99 73.49 -23.11
C LYS A 124 -10.78 73.33 -24.04
N SER A 125 -9.57 73.44 -23.49
CA SER A 125 -8.34 73.29 -24.27
C SER A 125 -8.08 71.80 -24.56
N SER A 126 -7.37 71.50 -25.66
CA SER A 126 -6.97 70.13 -26.04
C SER A 126 -6.24 69.37 -24.93
N SER A 127 -5.58 70.08 -24.00
CA SER A 127 -4.94 69.48 -22.82
C SER A 127 -5.97 68.93 -21.82
N GLN A 128 -7.08 69.62 -21.64
CA GLN A 128 -8.16 69.24 -20.71
C GLN A 128 -8.91 68.00 -21.21
N TYR A 129 -9.08 67.86 -22.54
CA TYR A 129 -9.62 66.63 -23.15
C TYR A 129 -8.72 65.41 -22.91
N LYS A 130 -7.40 65.57 -22.96
CA LYS A 130 -6.46 64.48 -22.67
C LYS A 130 -6.47 64.08 -21.20
N GLU A 131 -6.69 65.03 -20.29
CA GLU A 131 -6.79 64.81 -18.84
C GLU A 131 -8.10 64.07 -18.47
N ASP A 132 -9.23 64.47 -19.06
CA ASP A 132 -10.53 63.82 -18.90
C ASP A 132 -10.46 62.35 -19.38
N GLN A 133 -9.86 62.09 -20.55
CA GLN A 133 -9.66 60.73 -21.06
C GLN A 133 -8.74 59.90 -20.15
N TRP A 134 -7.69 60.50 -19.59
CA TRP A 134 -6.80 59.81 -18.65
C TRP A 134 -7.50 59.42 -17.35
N THR A 135 -8.41 60.28 -16.87
CA THR A 135 -9.18 60.06 -15.65
C THR A 135 -10.22 58.95 -15.85
N GLU A 136 -10.88 58.93 -17.01
CA GLU A 136 -11.80 57.85 -17.40
C GLU A 136 -11.09 56.51 -17.52
N LEU A 137 -9.90 56.48 -18.16
CA LEU A 137 -9.09 55.27 -18.26
C LEU A 137 -8.62 54.76 -16.89
N LYS A 138 -8.25 55.65 -15.96
CA LYS A 138 -7.91 55.29 -14.56
C LYS A 138 -9.11 54.66 -13.85
N ASN A 139 -10.30 55.24 -13.99
CA ASN A 139 -11.52 54.72 -13.38
C ASN A 139 -11.86 53.32 -13.92
N GLU A 140 -11.72 53.11 -15.23
CA GLU A 140 -11.95 51.82 -15.88
C GLU A 140 -10.93 50.76 -15.43
N VAL A 141 -9.64 51.12 -15.36
CA VAL A 141 -8.59 50.23 -14.82
C VAL A 141 -8.88 49.87 -13.35
N THR A 142 -9.39 50.80 -12.56
CA THR A 142 -9.74 50.57 -11.15
C THR A 142 -10.93 49.63 -11.01
N LYS A 143 -11.97 49.79 -11.83
CA LYS A 143 -13.10 48.85 -11.90
C LYS A 143 -12.65 47.43 -12.25
N ARG A 144 -11.78 47.29 -13.26
CA ARG A 144 -11.22 45.98 -13.65
C ARG A 144 -10.38 45.35 -12.55
N ARG A 145 -9.57 46.15 -11.86
CA ARG A 145 -8.76 45.69 -10.73
C ARG A 145 -9.64 45.17 -9.60
N ASN A 146 -10.66 45.93 -9.19
CA ASN A 146 -11.58 45.51 -8.12
C ASN A 146 -12.34 44.24 -8.51
N LYS A 147 -12.73 44.08 -9.78
CA LYS A 147 -13.34 42.85 -10.29
C LYS A 147 -12.40 41.65 -10.14
N LEU A 148 -11.14 41.79 -10.56
CA LEU A 148 -10.12 40.74 -10.43
C LEU A 148 -9.81 40.41 -8.96
N ASP A 149 -9.78 41.41 -8.09
CA ASP A 149 -9.56 41.21 -6.66
C ASP A 149 -10.73 40.41 -6.05
N ASN A 150 -11.98 40.69 -6.41
CA ASN A 150 -13.14 39.90 -5.98
C ASN A 150 -13.09 38.45 -6.50
N GLU A 151 -12.79 38.24 -7.79
CA GLU A 151 -12.64 36.90 -8.37
C GLU A 151 -11.50 36.11 -7.71
N ARG A 152 -10.42 36.79 -7.31
CA ARG A 152 -9.30 36.19 -6.58
C ARG A 152 -9.73 35.74 -5.18
N GLU A 153 -10.48 36.55 -4.45
CA GLU A 153 -10.99 36.16 -3.13
C GLU A 153 -11.97 34.97 -3.22
N GLU A 154 -12.84 34.94 -4.23
CA GLU A 154 -13.71 33.77 -4.48
C GLU A 154 -12.90 32.49 -4.75
N MET A 155 -11.81 32.59 -5.52
CA MET A 155 -10.93 31.43 -5.76
C MET A 155 -10.22 30.96 -4.50
N ILE A 156 -9.79 31.88 -3.63
CA ILE A 156 -9.16 31.55 -2.34
C ILE A 156 -10.16 30.79 -1.46
N GLU A 157 -11.39 31.27 -1.37
CA GLU A 157 -12.42 30.62 -0.55
C GLU A 157 -12.77 29.23 -1.09
N ARG A 158 -12.92 29.07 -2.41
CA ARG A 158 -13.11 27.74 -3.03
C ARG A 158 -11.95 26.81 -2.73
N ARG A 159 -10.70 27.30 -2.77
CA ARG A 159 -9.53 26.49 -2.44
C ARG A 159 -9.55 26.04 -0.98
N LYS A 160 -9.92 26.92 -0.06
CA LYS A 160 -10.06 26.61 1.36
C LYS A 160 -11.10 25.52 1.61
N GLN A 161 -12.25 25.63 0.97
CA GLN A 161 -13.31 24.60 1.05
C GLN A 161 -12.85 23.26 0.47
N MET A 162 -12.10 23.25 -0.63
CA MET A 162 -11.54 22.02 -1.19
C MET A 162 -10.51 21.38 -0.26
N GLU A 163 -9.66 22.20 0.37
CA GLU A 163 -8.65 21.72 1.33
C GLU A 163 -9.31 21.11 2.57
N GLU A 164 -10.35 21.74 3.10
CA GLU A 164 -11.13 21.19 4.22
C GLU A 164 -11.79 19.85 3.87
N ARG A 165 -12.38 19.74 2.67
CA ARG A 165 -12.93 18.47 2.16
C ARG A 165 -11.86 17.41 1.99
N SER A 166 -10.68 17.77 1.48
CA SER A 166 -9.56 16.83 1.34
C SER A 166 -9.11 16.30 2.69
N ASN A 167 -8.91 17.18 3.67
CA ASN A 167 -8.51 16.79 5.02
C ASN A 167 -9.55 15.88 5.68
N LYS A 168 -10.85 16.14 5.47
CA LYS A 168 -11.91 15.27 5.96
C LYS A 168 -11.83 13.86 5.35
N LEU A 169 -11.64 13.77 4.04
CA LEU A 169 -11.49 12.49 3.34
C LEU A 169 -10.23 11.73 3.78
N ASP A 170 -9.13 12.44 4.05
CA ASP A 170 -7.91 11.84 4.55
C ASP A 170 -8.11 11.26 5.95
N ASN A 171 -8.82 11.96 6.85
CA ASN A 171 -9.18 11.45 8.17
C ASN A 171 -10.07 10.20 8.08
N GLU A 172 -11.14 10.24 7.28
CA GLU A 172 -12.03 9.07 7.06
C GLU A 172 -11.26 7.88 6.49
N ARG A 173 -10.29 8.13 5.61
CA ARG A 173 -9.43 7.10 5.05
C ARG A 173 -8.52 6.47 6.11
N ASP A 174 -7.96 7.28 7.00
CA ASP A 174 -7.10 6.78 8.08
C ASP A 174 -7.90 5.94 9.08
N GLU A 175 -9.12 6.35 9.41
CA GLU A 175 -10.06 5.57 10.24
C GLU A 175 -10.37 4.20 9.59
N MET A 176 -10.72 4.18 8.29
CA MET A 176 -10.95 2.93 7.56
C MET A 176 -9.71 2.02 7.53
N ILE A 177 -8.51 2.60 7.45
CA ILE A 177 -7.25 1.84 7.48
C ILE A 177 -7.07 1.17 8.85
N GLN A 178 -7.34 1.88 9.94
CA GLN A 178 -7.26 1.34 11.30
C GLN A 178 -8.25 0.19 11.49
N GLU A 179 -9.52 0.36 11.10
CA GLU A 179 -10.53 -0.70 11.19
C GLU A 179 -10.14 -1.95 10.38
N ARG A 180 -9.65 -1.75 9.15
CA ARG A 180 -9.17 -2.84 8.31
C ARG A 180 -8.03 -3.62 8.98
N ASP A 181 -7.12 -2.92 9.62
CA ASP A 181 -5.97 -3.56 10.27
C ASP A 181 -6.38 -4.31 11.55
N GLU A 182 -7.38 -3.83 12.28
CA GLU A 182 -8.01 -4.58 13.38
C GLU A 182 -8.74 -5.84 12.88
N ILE A 183 -9.48 -5.76 11.77
CA ILE A 183 -10.12 -6.92 11.14
C ILE A 183 -9.05 -7.95 10.72
N LYS A 184 -7.93 -7.51 10.16
CA LYS A 184 -6.81 -8.41 9.81
C LYS A 184 -6.28 -9.15 11.03
N LYS A 185 -6.05 -8.46 12.16
CA LYS A 185 -5.60 -9.09 13.41
C LYS A 185 -6.59 -10.15 13.91
N LYS A 186 -7.89 -9.85 13.86
CA LYS A 186 -8.95 -10.82 14.20
C LYS A 186 -8.92 -12.03 13.27
N ARG A 187 -8.76 -11.81 11.97
CA ARG A 187 -8.68 -12.89 10.97
C ARG A 187 -7.47 -13.79 11.20
N THR A 188 -6.30 -13.22 11.47
CA THR A 188 -5.09 -14.02 11.76
C THR A 188 -5.26 -14.85 13.03
N LYS A 189 -5.90 -14.29 14.06
CA LYS A 189 -6.20 -15.04 15.28
C LYS A 189 -7.13 -16.23 15.01
N MET A 190 -8.22 -16.02 14.27
CA MET A 190 -9.14 -17.10 13.90
C MET A 190 -8.48 -18.18 13.05
N GLU A 191 -7.55 -17.82 12.16
CA GLU A 191 -6.84 -18.82 11.36
C GLU A 191 -5.93 -19.69 12.24
N ASN A 192 -5.21 -19.09 13.18
CA ASN A 192 -4.38 -19.85 14.13
C ASN A 192 -5.22 -20.82 14.97
N GLU A 193 -6.36 -20.36 15.53
CA GLU A 193 -7.29 -21.21 16.30
C GLU A 193 -7.86 -22.35 15.43
N ARG A 194 -8.15 -22.07 14.15
CA ARG A 194 -8.62 -23.07 13.19
C ARG A 194 -7.55 -24.12 12.89
N GLU A 195 -6.30 -23.71 12.73
CA GLU A 195 -5.16 -24.62 12.55
C GLU A 195 -4.98 -25.53 13.76
N GLU A 196 -5.04 -24.98 14.98
CA GLU A 196 -4.98 -25.76 16.22
C GLU A 196 -6.10 -26.81 16.30
N MET A 197 -7.34 -26.44 15.98
CA MET A 197 -8.46 -27.38 15.91
C MET A 197 -8.23 -28.50 14.88
N ILE A 198 -7.68 -28.17 13.71
CA ILE A 198 -7.36 -29.17 12.68
C ILE A 198 -6.31 -30.14 13.20
N GLN A 199 -5.28 -29.67 13.89
CA GLN A 199 -4.28 -30.54 14.49
C GLN A 199 -4.87 -31.42 15.59
N GLY A 200 -5.72 -30.88 16.46
CA GLY A 200 -6.45 -31.65 17.47
C GLY A 200 -7.31 -32.76 16.86
N ARG A 201 -8.03 -32.47 15.75
CA ARG A 201 -8.79 -33.50 15.01
C ARG A 201 -7.90 -34.59 14.43
N LYS A 202 -6.74 -34.25 13.88
CA LYS A 202 -5.78 -35.23 13.36
C LYS A 202 -5.27 -36.16 14.47
N GLN A 203 -4.95 -35.60 15.65
CA GLN A 203 -4.53 -36.39 16.81
C GLN A 203 -5.63 -37.34 17.27
N MET A 204 -6.88 -36.85 17.40
CA MET A 204 -8.02 -37.69 17.77
C MET A 204 -8.26 -38.83 16.78
N GLU A 205 -8.12 -38.57 15.48
CA GLU A 205 -8.25 -39.61 14.46
C GLU A 205 -7.14 -40.67 14.58
N GLN A 206 -5.92 -40.27 14.92
CA GLN A 206 -4.83 -41.20 15.15
C GLN A 206 -5.07 -42.07 16.39
N ILE A 207 -5.56 -41.48 17.48
CA ILE A 207 -5.96 -42.23 18.69
C ILE A 207 -7.10 -43.21 18.37
N ARG A 208 -8.10 -42.76 17.59
CA ARG A 208 -9.22 -43.62 17.16
C ARG A 208 -8.73 -44.84 16.41
N LYS A 209 -7.80 -44.67 15.46
CA LYS A 209 -7.18 -45.77 14.72
C LYS A 209 -6.43 -46.75 15.62
N GLN A 210 -5.69 -46.24 16.61
CA GLN A 210 -5.01 -47.09 17.59
C GLN A 210 -6.02 -47.90 18.43
N MET A 211 -7.09 -47.26 18.90
CA MET A 211 -8.16 -47.93 19.64
C MET A 211 -8.87 -49.00 18.80
N GLU A 212 -9.07 -48.76 17.50
CA GLU A 212 -9.61 -49.74 16.55
C GLU A 212 -8.70 -50.97 16.46
N GLN A 213 -7.39 -50.77 16.27
CA GLN A 213 -6.40 -51.85 16.21
C GLN A 213 -6.39 -52.70 17.50
N VAL A 214 -6.43 -52.06 18.67
CA VAL A 214 -6.48 -52.77 19.96
C VAL A 214 -7.76 -53.58 20.08
N ARG A 215 -8.91 -53.01 19.69
CA ARG A 215 -10.21 -53.68 19.72
C ARG A 215 -10.22 -54.92 18.82
N ASP A 216 -9.72 -54.79 17.60
CA ASP A 216 -9.66 -55.88 16.64
C ASP A 216 -8.71 -56.98 17.08
N LYS A 217 -7.55 -56.62 17.64
CA LYS A 217 -6.63 -57.59 18.25
C LYS A 217 -7.30 -58.35 19.39
N LYS A 218 -8.01 -57.66 20.29
CA LYS A 218 -8.74 -58.30 21.40
C LYS A 218 -9.85 -59.23 20.92
N LYS A 219 -10.58 -58.84 19.88
CA LYS A 219 -11.58 -59.72 19.24
C LYS A 219 -10.94 -61.00 18.70
N GLU A 220 -9.76 -60.91 18.10
CA GLU A 220 -9.05 -62.09 17.58
C GLU A 220 -8.52 -62.98 18.71
N GLU A 221 -7.93 -62.41 19.76
CA GLU A 221 -7.53 -63.15 20.97
C GLU A 221 -8.71 -63.90 21.60
N LEU A 222 -9.89 -63.25 21.68
CA LEU A 222 -11.10 -63.89 22.18
C LEU A 222 -11.56 -65.06 21.31
N LYS A 223 -11.56 -64.89 19.98
CA LYS A 223 -11.87 -65.98 19.04
C LYS A 223 -10.89 -67.14 19.19
N GLN A 224 -9.60 -66.87 19.36
CA GLN A 224 -8.61 -67.91 19.59
C GLN A 224 -8.85 -68.66 20.91
N MET A 225 -9.16 -67.95 22.00
CA MET A 225 -9.54 -68.60 23.27
C MET A 225 -10.79 -69.47 23.13
N GLN A 226 -11.83 -68.97 22.46
CA GLN A 226 -13.06 -69.73 22.21
C GLN A 226 -12.79 -71.01 21.41
N ARG A 227 -11.92 -70.95 20.39
CA ARG A 227 -11.49 -72.16 19.65
C ARG A 227 -10.75 -73.15 20.53
N LYS A 228 -9.84 -72.69 21.40
CA LYS A 228 -9.11 -73.57 22.33
C LYS A 228 -10.04 -74.26 23.33
N LEU A 229 -11.00 -73.51 23.90
CA LEU A 229 -12.01 -74.05 24.81
C LEU A 229 -12.86 -75.13 24.13
N PHE A 230 -13.28 -74.90 22.89
CA PHE A 230 -14.06 -75.88 22.13
C PHE A 230 -13.29 -77.19 21.89
N ILE A 231 -12.01 -77.12 21.55
CA ILE A 231 -11.16 -78.30 21.37
C ILE A 231 -11.01 -79.07 22.69
N PHE A 232 -10.75 -78.36 23.80
CA PHE A 232 -10.64 -78.98 25.12
C PHE A 232 -11.93 -79.71 25.54
N ASP A 233 -13.10 -79.13 25.26
CA ASP A 233 -14.40 -79.76 25.51
C ASP A 233 -14.61 -81.04 24.68
N LEU A 234 -14.16 -81.06 23.41
CA LEU A 234 -14.21 -82.25 22.56
C LEU A 234 -13.31 -83.36 23.10
N ASP A 235 -12.09 -83.02 23.54
CA ASP A 235 -11.13 -83.97 24.12
C ASP A 235 -11.67 -84.54 25.43
N SER A 236 -12.23 -83.68 26.30
CA SER A 236 -12.87 -84.08 27.56
C SER A 236 -14.01 -85.08 27.35
N LYS A 237 -14.92 -84.80 26.40
CA LYS A 237 -16.01 -85.73 26.05
C LYS A 237 -15.49 -87.05 25.49
N SER A 238 -14.43 -87.01 24.71
CA SER A 238 -13.81 -88.20 24.12
C SER A 238 -13.17 -89.09 25.19
N LEU A 239 -12.46 -88.49 26.15
CA LEU A 239 -11.88 -89.18 27.31
C LEU A 239 -12.96 -89.81 28.21
N GLN A 240 -14.06 -89.09 28.49
CA GLN A 240 -15.18 -89.64 29.26
C GLN A 240 -15.81 -90.86 28.59
N LYS A 241 -15.91 -90.86 27.25
CA LYS A 241 -16.43 -91.99 26.49
C LYS A 241 -15.49 -93.21 26.56
N LEU A 242 -14.18 -92.99 26.46
CA LEU A 242 -13.19 -94.06 26.62
C LEU A 242 -13.26 -94.67 28.02
N PHE A 243 -13.33 -93.85 29.07
CA PHE A 243 -13.41 -94.32 30.45
C PHE A 243 -14.66 -95.17 30.71
N LYS A 244 -15.83 -94.78 30.16
CA LYS A 244 -17.05 -95.62 30.23
C LYS A 244 -16.86 -96.97 29.54
N ASN A 245 -16.27 -96.99 28.35
CA ASN A 245 -16.00 -98.23 27.62
C ASN A 245 -15.01 -99.15 28.37
N GLU A 246 -14.03 -98.58 29.06
CA GLU A 246 -13.07 -99.31 29.91
C GLU A 246 -13.79 -99.97 31.09
N GLN A 247 -14.63 -99.23 31.82
CA GLN A 247 -15.42 -99.77 32.92
C GLN A 247 -16.38 -100.88 32.45
N ASP A 248 -16.98 -100.72 31.27
CA ASP A 248 -17.86 -101.74 30.70
C ASP A 248 -17.08 -103.00 30.28
N LYS A 249 -15.83 -102.86 29.82
CA LYS A 249 -14.92 -104.00 29.57
C LYS A 249 -14.55 -104.71 30.86
N GLU A 250 -14.18 -103.98 31.92
CA GLU A 250 -13.86 -104.57 33.22
C GLU A 250 -15.05 -105.33 33.81
N LYS A 251 -16.26 -104.75 33.74
CA LYS A 251 -17.49 -105.45 34.15
C LYS A 251 -17.73 -106.72 33.34
N LYS A 252 -17.57 -106.68 32.02
CA LYS A 252 -17.69 -107.88 31.16
C LYS A 252 -16.64 -108.93 31.51
N ASN A 253 -15.39 -108.54 31.72
CA ASN A 253 -14.31 -109.45 32.13
C ASN A 253 -14.59 -110.08 33.50
N SER A 254 -15.12 -109.31 34.46
CA SER A 254 -15.53 -109.81 35.78
C SER A 254 -16.70 -110.81 35.68
N ILE A 255 -17.69 -110.54 34.83
CA ILE A 255 -18.79 -111.49 34.54
C ILE A 255 -18.24 -112.78 33.91
N VAL A 256 -17.33 -112.68 32.94
CA VAL A 256 -16.69 -113.85 32.31
C VAL A 256 -15.90 -114.68 33.34
N GLN A 257 -15.16 -114.03 34.26
CA GLN A 257 -14.49 -114.71 35.37
C GLN A 257 -15.47 -115.42 36.32
N MET A 258 -16.60 -114.79 36.65
CA MET A 258 -17.64 -115.40 37.48
C MET A 258 -18.29 -116.61 36.81
N ILE A 259 -18.60 -116.53 35.51
CA ILE A 259 -19.15 -117.67 34.75
C ILE A 259 -18.13 -118.83 34.73
N PHE A 260 -16.85 -118.54 34.50
CA PHE A 260 -15.79 -119.55 34.52
C PHE A 260 -15.66 -120.24 35.90
N LEU A 261 -15.81 -119.49 37.00
CA LEU A 261 -15.78 -120.05 38.36
C LEU A 261 -17.00 -120.90 38.72
N VAL A 262 -18.17 -120.61 38.14
CA VAL A 262 -19.42 -121.37 38.38
C VAL A 262 -19.51 -122.63 37.50
N GLY A 263 -18.92 -122.61 36.29
CA GLY A 263 -18.93 -123.73 35.35
C GLY A 263 -17.89 -124.84 35.59
N VAL A 264 -17.06 -124.76 36.63
CA VAL A 264 -16.04 -125.75 37.01
C VAL A 264 -16.51 -126.67 38.16
N LYS A 265 -17.82 -126.86 38.31
CA LYS A 265 -18.41 -127.85 39.24
C LYS A 265 -19.19 -128.91 38.50
#